data_AF-A0A812XIE8-F1
#
_entry.id   AF-A0A812XIE8-F1
#
_cell.length_a   1.000
_cell.length_b   1.000
_cell.length_c   1.000
_cell.angle_alpha   90.00
_cell.angle_beta   90.00
_cell.angle_gamma   90.00
#
_symmetry.space_group_name_H-M   'P 1'
#
loop_
_entity.id
_entity.type
_entity.pdbx_description
1 polymer ?
#
loop_
_entity_poly.entity_id
_entity_poly.type
_entity_poly.pdbx_seq_one_letter_code
_entity_poly.pdbx_strand_id
1 'polypeptide(L)'
;MASSGPQDSGEEEAVDVHLEWQDTAGSQSCQLCVASTTTLADFKAHCARMLQVELVHCPDFNDEMDTQQLCELGIGLSEVPVLLDLGAPRLEAKSKPSESPPATAAPRKRRAPLAVRQAVADASDIREGWLFLGGQMAASSLDGLQQIGITHILNCCERVPCKFRPRITYKTVAVMDTKSSDIREFIPEALTFIDDVVAAGGKILVHCMVGASRSVALVLAWLVSRCQMPLKQAFQEVRSKRHQARPNRSFCEQLMEFEKDTLGSLLLPRSKALWLQLMTSGASFTPIFESSSNGKNFASVNAGNPKKLKVGGGTINGQFAQELHRVAGHDPDSYSPAHEALLRVAVQAGTARHGLVQAPASLRLPPCLEAAFIYLGRTLPEAEQIAGDSGRGGLVILDIFETKSRPYHDQNVAMVYTVGPQRGFEPDDATFLSKVRLVGRNVAAACHDYNMQRSSQAPAIDQVRLCLVSGGKFAERVPKEHVARQLVLGVMDVQLAEWIRPEAMPEIEFAYDGDVFRKEWDAVVERT
;
A
#
# COMPACT_ATOMS: atom_id res chain seq x y z
N MET A 1 33.40 39.44 -49.05
CA MET A 1 32.58 39.39 -47.82
C MET A 1 31.91 38.04 -47.79
N ALA A 2 32.51 37.10 -47.06
CA ALA A 2 31.94 35.78 -46.81
C ALA A 2 30.96 35.92 -45.65
N SER A 3 29.69 35.55 -45.87
CA SER A 3 28.70 35.47 -44.80
C SER A 3 28.68 34.06 -44.24
N SER A 4 29.18 33.92 -43.02
CA SER A 4 29.07 32.77 -42.15
C SER A 4 27.59 32.50 -41.81
N GLY A 5 27.04 31.40 -42.33
CA GLY A 5 25.83 30.77 -41.79
C GLY A 5 26.20 29.81 -40.66
N PRO A 6 25.31 29.54 -39.70
CA PRO A 6 25.63 28.72 -38.53
C PRO A 6 25.91 27.28 -38.97
N GLN A 7 27.04 26.73 -38.53
CA GLN A 7 27.27 25.29 -38.55
C GLN A 7 26.30 24.67 -37.53
N ASP A 8 25.32 23.95 -38.04
CA ASP A 8 24.43 23.09 -37.26
C ASP A 8 25.23 21.84 -36.86
N SER A 9 26.02 21.97 -35.79
CA SER A 9 26.57 20.82 -35.07
C SER A 9 25.44 20.25 -34.22
N GLY A 10 24.58 19.44 -34.86
CA GLY A 10 23.69 18.55 -34.14
C GLY A 10 24.52 17.55 -33.36
N GLU A 11 24.88 17.90 -32.12
CA GLU A 11 25.25 16.91 -31.12
C GLU A 11 23.99 16.05 -30.91
N GLU A 12 23.99 14.83 -31.47
CA GLU A 12 23.01 13.81 -31.10
C GLU A 12 23.10 13.62 -29.59
N GLU A 13 22.09 14.09 -28.84
CA GLU A 13 21.93 13.77 -27.41
C GLU A 13 21.78 12.25 -27.27
N ALA A 14 22.89 11.57 -27.05
CA ALA A 14 22.93 10.18 -26.66
C ALA A 14 22.43 10.08 -25.22
N VAL A 15 21.41 9.24 -24.99
CA VAL A 15 20.94 8.92 -23.65
C VAL A 15 21.75 7.71 -23.18
N ASP A 16 22.50 7.87 -22.08
CA ASP A 16 23.24 6.77 -21.44
C ASP A 16 22.26 5.84 -20.71
N VAL A 17 22.18 4.58 -21.15
CA VAL A 17 21.33 3.55 -20.54
C VAL A 17 22.22 2.55 -19.81
N HIS A 18 21.99 2.35 -18.51
CA HIS A 18 22.69 1.35 -17.72
C HIS A 18 21.85 0.09 -17.54
N LEU A 19 22.40 -1.07 -17.91
CA LEU A 19 21.80 -2.37 -17.65
C LEU A 19 22.64 -3.10 -16.58
N GLU A 20 22.02 -3.42 -15.44
CA GLU A 20 22.68 -4.13 -14.35
C GLU A 20 22.26 -5.61 -14.34
N TRP A 21 23.25 -6.51 -14.38
CA TRP A 21 23.05 -7.95 -14.26
C TRP A 21 23.42 -8.39 -12.83
N GLN A 22 22.52 -9.11 -12.15
CA GLN A 22 22.85 -9.81 -10.92
C GLN A 22 22.86 -11.32 -11.17
N ASP A 23 24.05 -11.88 -11.38
CA ASP A 23 24.30 -13.29 -11.05
C ASP A 23 24.80 -13.34 -9.60
N THR A 24 24.39 -14.34 -8.83
CA THR A 24 24.79 -14.51 -7.43
C THR A 24 26.27 -14.91 -7.33
N ALA A 25 27.17 -14.00 -7.68
CA ALA A 25 28.58 -13.84 -7.27
C ALA A 25 29.31 -12.89 -8.25
N GLY A 26 29.11 -11.57 -8.11
CA GLY A 26 29.94 -10.54 -8.75
C GLY A 26 29.24 -9.79 -9.90
N SER A 27 28.96 -8.50 -9.68
CA SER A 27 28.33 -7.60 -10.66
C SER A 27 29.29 -7.28 -11.81
N GLN A 28 28.82 -7.41 -13.06
CA GLN A 28 29.42 -6.77 -14.23
C GLN A 28 28.40 -5.80 -14.83
N SER A 29 28.80 -4.54 -15.01
CA SER A 29 27.98 -3.48 -15.59
C SER A 29 28.21 -3.37 -17.10
N CYS A 30 27.14 -3.20 -17.88
CA CYS A 30 27.23 -2.80 -19.28
C CYS A 30 26.46 -1.49 -19.50
N GLN A 31 27.11 -0.50 -20.12
CA GLN A 31 26.48 0.74 -20.59
C GLN A 31 26.07 0.56 -22.05
N LEU A 32 24.84 0.94 -22.36
CA LEU A 32 24.30 1.02 -23.70
C LEU A 32 23.94 2.48 -24.01
N CYS A 33 24.66 3.12 -24.92
CA CYS A 33 24.27 4.43 -25.45
C CYS A 33 23.35 4.19 -26.65
N VAL A 34 22.13 4.71 -26.61
CA VAL A 34 21.20 4.67 -27.74
C VAL A 34 20.82 6.08 -28.15
N ALA A 35 20.78 6.33 -29.45
CA ALA A 35 20.38 7.63 -30.01
C ALA A 35 18.91 7.91 -29.69
N SER A 36 18.56 9.18 -29.48
CA SER A 36 17.19 9.62 -29.15
C SER A 36 16.14 9.23 -30.19
N THR A 37 16.55 8.88 -31.41
CA THR A 37 15.71 8.44 -32.54
C THR A 37 15.47 6.93 -32.61
N THR A 38 15.93 6.15 -31.62
CA THR A 38 15.81 4.69 -31.63
C THR A 38 14.37 4.23 -31.39
N THR A 39 13.86 3.35 -32.24
CA THR A 39 12.53 2.74 -32.06
C THR A 39 12.57 1.55 -31.09
N LEU A 40 11.41 1.15 -30.57
CA LEU A 40 11.29 -0.07 -29.76
C LEU A 40 11.82 -1.31 -30.50
N ALA A 41 11.62 -1.40 -31.82
CA ALA A 41 12.16 -2.49 -32.64
C ALA A 41 13.69 -2.51 -32.66
N ASP A 42 14.31 -1.35 -32.84
CA ASP A 42 15.76 -1.21 -32.93
C ASP A 42 16.44 -1.52 -31.58
N PHE A 43 15.84 -1.06 -30.48
CA PHE A 43 16.29 -1.37 -29.12
C PHE A 43 16.22 -2.87 -28.82
N LYS A 44 15.09 -3.52 -29.15
CA LYS A 44 14.91 -4.99 -29.02
C LYS A 44 15.94 -5.75 -29.85
N ALA A 45 16.15 -5.35 -31.11
CA ALA A 45 17.11 -5.99 -32.00
C ALA A 45 18.55 -5.83 -31.49
N HIS A 46 18.89 -4.70 -30.90
CA HIS A 46 20.21 -4.48 -30.29
C HIS A 46 20.42 -5.36 -29.06
N CYS A 47 19.44 -5.43 -28.15
CA CYS A 47 19.49 -6.30 -26.98
C CYS A 47 19.57 -7.78 -27.38
N ALA A 48 18.78 -8.21 -28.37
CA ALA A 48 18.82 -9.57 -28.90
C ALA A 48 20.21 -9.94 -29.48
N ARG A 49 20.87 -9.01 -30.18
CA ARG A 49 22.24 -9.21 -30.67
C ARG A 49 23.26 -9.29 -29.55
N MET A 50 23.18 -8.39 -28.57
CA MET A 50 24.08 -8.39 -27.42
C MET A 50 23.97 -9.66 -26.57
N LEU A 51 22.73 -10.12 -26.35
CA LEU A 51 22.45 -11.24 -25.45
C LEU A 51 22.40 -12.60 -26.16
N GLN A 52 22.49 -12.63 -27.49
CA GLN A 52 22.36 -13.83 -28.33
C GLN A 52 21.07 -14.64 -28.06
N VAL A 53 19.96 -13.94 -27.83
CA VAL A 53 18.63 -14.52 -27.52
C VAL A 53 17.56 -14.01 -28.48
N GLU A 54 16.61 -14.88 -28.84
CA GLU A 54 15.38 -14.49 -29.55
C GLU A 54 14.37 -13.94 -28.55
N LEU A 55 13.98 -12.67 -28.69
CA LEU A 55 12.94 -12.05 -27.87
C LEU A 55 11.54 -12.46 -28.38
N VAL A 56 10.66 -12.93 -27.48
CA VAL A 56 9.28 -13.31 -27.82
C VAL A 56 8.34 -12.10 -27.65
N HIS A 57 7.52 -11.82 -28.67
CA HIS A 57 6.62 -10.66 -28.72
C HIS A 57 5.56 -10.64 -27.61
N CYS A 58 5.39 -9.47 -26.99
CA CYS A 58 4.15 -9.08 -26.31
C CYS A 58 3.24 -8.36 -27.33
N PRO A 59 1.99 -8.79 -27.58
CA PRO A 59 1.13 -8.23 -28.64
C PRO A 59 0.63 -6.79 -28.41
N ASP A 60 0.89 -6.21 -27.24
CA ASP A 60 0.26 -4.96 -26.81
C ASP A 60 1.13 -3.70 -27.01
N PHE A 61 2.31 -3.81 -27.63
CA PHE A 61 3.20 -2.67 -27.92
C PHE A 61 3.46 -2.54 -29.43
N ASN A 62 3.30 -1.33 -29.98
CA ASN A 62 3.62 -1.04 -31.37
C ASN A 62 5.14 -0.90 -31.54
N ASP A 63 5.73 -1.59 -32.50
CA ASP A 63 7.17 -1.59 -32.74
C ASP A 63 7.69 -0.25 -33.30
N GLU A 64 6.80 0.62 -33.76
CA GLU A 64 7.12 1.98 -34.23
C GLU A 64 7.22 3.02 -33.09
N MET A 65 7.06 2.60 -31.83
CA MET A 65 7.16 3.52 -30.70
C MET A 65 8.57 4.08 -30.54
N ASP A 66 8.67 5.41 -30.45
CA ASP A 66 9.92 6.13 -30.25
C ASP A 66 10.33 6.21 -28.76
N THR A 67 11.57 6.65 -28.53
CA THR A 67 12.14 6.81 -27.18
C THR A 67 11.27 7.66 -26.25
N GLN A 68 10.59 8.68 -26.78
CA GLN A 68 9.76 9.59 -25.98
C GLN A 68 8.45 8.91 -25.54
N GLN A 69 7.80 8.17 -26.44
CA GLN A 69 6.59 7.40 -26.16
C GLN A 69 6.83 6.24 -25.17
N LEU A 70 8.01 5.63 -25.23
CA LEU A 70 8.41 4.59 -24.27
C LEU A 70 8.58 5.16 -22.85
N CYS A 71 9.18 6.34 -22.72
CA CYS A 71 9.29 7.07 -21.46
C CYS A 71 7.91 7.48 -20.89
N GLU A 72 6.99 7.95 -21.73
CA GLU A 72 5.64 8.37 -21.32
C GLU A 72 4.78 7.21 -20.78
N LEU A 73 5.03 5.97 -21.23
CA LEU A 73 4.37 4.76 -20.71
C LEU A 73 4.98 4.22 -19.40
N GLY A 74 5.96 4.91 -18.81
CA GLY A 74 6.61 4.48 -17.58
C GLY A 74 7.51 3.25 -17.76
N ILE A 75 7.84 2.89 -19.01
CA ILE A 75 8.98 2.02 -19.30
C ILE A 75 10.21 2.91 -19.18
N GLY A 76 10.59 3.18 -17.93
CA GLY A 76 11.75 3.99 -17.62
C GLY A 76 13.01 3.34 -18.16
N LEU A 77 13.70 4.08 -19.03
CA LEU A 77 15.14 3.99 -19.26
C LEU A 77 15.96 4.39 -18.01
N SER A 78 15.32 4.52 -16.85
CA SER A 78 15.95 4.40 -15.54
C SER A 78 14.94 3.86 -14.50
N GLU A 79 15.43 2.90 -13.71
CA GLU A 79 14.92 2.44 -12.40
C GLU A 79 13.62 1.61 -12.29
N VAL A 80 13.25 0.81 -13.30
CA VAL A 80 12.37 -0.36 -13.08
C VAL A 80 12.94 -1.59 -13.80
N PRO A 81 13.32 -2.68 -13.10
CA PRO A 81 13.80 -3.88 -13.77
C PRO A 81 12.66 -4.53 -14.56
N VAL A 82 12.75 -4.48 -15.89
CA VAL A 82 11.94 -5.33 -16.75
C VAL A 82 12.51 -6.74 -16.65
N LEU A 83 11.75 -7.66 -16.05
CA LEU A 83 12.08 -9.08 -16.03
C LEU A 83 11.94 -9.63 -17.46
N LEU A 84 13.02 -9.67 -18.22
CA LEU A 84 13.10 -10.42 -19.47
C LEU A 84 13.21 -11.91 -19.13
N ASP A 85 12.11 -12.64 -19.32
CA ASP A 85 12.10 -14.11 -19.24
C ASP A 85 12.90 -14.68 -20.42
N LEU A 86 14.21 -14.80 -20.23
CA LEU A 86 15.11 -15.51 -21.13
C LEU A 86 14.91 -17.01 -20.90
N GLY A 87 13.88 -17.55 -21.55
CA GLY A 87 13.60 -18.98 -21.56
C GLY A 87 14.88 -19.80 -21.70
N ALA A 88 14.97 -20.84 -20.87
CA ALA A 88 16.14 -21.72 -20.78
C ALA A 88 16.69 -22.12 -22.16
N PRO A 89 18.02 -22.16 -22.34
CA PRO A 89 18.62 -22.39 -23.65
C PRO A 89 18.20 -23.75 -24.23
N ARG A 90 17.57 -23.69 -25.42
CA ARG A 90 17.48 -24.82 -26.34
C ARG A 90 18.86 -25.06 -26.95
N LEU A 91 19.56 -26.08 -26.46
CA LEU A 91 20.78 -26.58 -27.10
C LEU A 91 20.45 -27.78 -28.00
N GLU A 92 20.43 -27.55 -29.31
CA GLU A 92 20.79 -28.50 -30.37
C GLU A 92 21.37 -27.66 -31.53
N ALA A 93 22.45 -27.96 -32.26
CA ALA A 93 23.51 -28.96 -32.31
C ALA A 93 24.58 -28.35 -33.28
N LYS A 94 25.90 -28.50 -33.16
CA LYS A 94 26.75 -29.66 -33.50
C LYS A 94 28.23 -29.23 -33.39
N SER A 95 29.10 -30.05 -32.80
CA SER A 95 30.26 -30.70 -33.46
C SER A 95 31.23 -31.32 -32.43
N LYS A 96 31.78 -32.49 -32.77
CA LYS A 96 32.65 -33.41 -32.00
C LYS A 96 33.96 -32.74 -31.48
N PRO A 97 34.59 -33.19 -30.36
CA PRO A 97 35.45 -34.40 -30.39
C PRO A 97 35.65 -35.24 -29.10
N SER A 98 36.19 -36.44 -29.37
CA SER A 98 36.95 -37.44 -28.59
C SER A 98 36.33 -38.22 -27.42
N GLU A 99 36.59 -39.52 -27.49
CA GLU A 99 36.11 -40.64 -26.67
C GLU A 99 36.66 -40.65 -25.24
N SER A 100 35.82 -41.07 -24.29
CA SER A 100 36.23 -41.76 -23.06
C SER A 100 35.10 -42.71 -22.61
N PRO A 101 35.41 -43.83 -21.93
CA PRO A 101 34.54 -45.01 -21.86
C PRO A 101 33.38 -44.88 -20.85
N PRO A 102 32.28 -45.65 -21.01
CA PRO A 102 31.03 -45.38 -20.31
C PRO A 102 31.01 -45.94 -18.88
N ALA A 103 30.65 -45.10 -17.92
CA ALA A 103 30.15 -45.53 -16.61
C ALA A 103 28.64 -45.81 -16.71
N THR A 104 28.22 -46.93 -16.13
CA THR A 104 26.88 -47.53 -16.17
C THR A 104 25.79 -46.61 -15.60
N ALA A 105 24.76 -46.32 -16.40
CA ALA A 105 23.64 -45.46 -16.01
C ALA A 105 22.52 -46.22 -15.28
N ALA A 106 22.13 -45.70 -14.12
CA ALA A 106 20.96 -46.13 -13.35
C ALA A 106 19.62 -45.90 -14.12
N PRO A 107 18.56 -46.67 -13.85
CA PRO A 107 17.32 -46.61 -14.62
C PRO A 107 16.60 -45.26 -14.45
N ARG A 108 16.36 -44.57 -15.57
CA ARG A 108 15.62 -43.30 -15.61
C ARG A 108 14.13 -43.53 -15.28
N LYS A 109 13.63 -42.89 -14.23
CA LYS A 109 12.19 -42.85 -13.89
C LYS A 109 11.38 -42.35 -15.11
N ARG A 110 10.39 -43.13 -15.56
CA ARG A 110 9.51 -42.75 -16.69
C ARG A 110 8.76 -41.46 -16.33
N ARG A 111 8.85 -40.45 -17.19
CA ARG A 111 8.08 -39.19 -17.04
C ARG A 111 6.58 -39.47 -17.16
N ALA A 112 5.78 -38.84 -16.31
CA ALA A 112 4.31 -38.95 -16.37
C ALA A 112 3.76 -38.52 -17.74
N PRO A 113 2.60 -39.06 -18.19
CA PRO A 113 1.98 -38.69 -19.46
C PRO A 113 1.73 -37.18 -19.57
N LEU A 114 1.79 -36.64 -20.79
CA LEU A 114 1.66 -35.19 -21.02
C LEU A 114 0.35 -34.61 -20.45
N ALA A 115 -0.77 -35.32 -20.63
CA ALA A 115 -2.07 -34.90 -20.11
C ALA A 115 -2.09 -34.79 -18.58
N VAL A 116 -1.40 -35.68 -17.88
CA VAL A 116 -1.25 -35.62 -16.41
C VAL A 116 -0.43 -34.40 -16.03
N ARG A 117 0.70 -34.18 -16.70
CA ARG A 117 1.59 -33.03 -16.44
C ARG A 117 0.90 -31.69 -16.70
N GLN A 118 0.10 -31.59 -17.76
CA GLN A 118 -0.66 -30.39 -18.10
C GLN A 118 -1.79 -30.13 -17.09
N ALA A 119 -2.51 -31.17 -16.66
CA ALA A 119 -3.52 -31.02 -15.62
C ALA A 119 -2.91 -30.55 -14.30
N VAL A 120 -1.76 -31.11 -13.91
CA VAL A 120 -1.04 -30.68 -12.70
C VAL A 120 -0.53 -29.25 -12.83
N ALA A 121 0.02 -28.87 -13.99
CA ALA A 121 0.54 -27.52 -14.21
C ALA A 121 -0.55 -26.44 -14.26
N ASP A 122 -1.76 -26.76 -14.70
CA ASP A 122 -2.88 -25.81 -14.73
C ASP A 122 -3.57 -25.64 -13.36
N ALA A 123 -3.23 -26.45 -12.36
CA ALA A 123 -3.75 -26.34 -11.00
C ALA A 123 -2.78 -25.58 -10.09
N SER A 124 -3.09 -24.31 -9.81
CA SER A 124 -2.31 -23.48 -8.88
C SER A 124 -2.75 -23.75 -7.44
N ASP A 125 -1.82 -24.08 -6.55
CA ASP A 125 -2.07 -24.14 -5.11
C ASP A 125 -2.23 -22.73 -4.56
N ILE A 126 -3.44 -22.38 -4.12
CA ILE A 126 -3.77 -21.07 -3.56
C ILE A 126 -3.58 -21.05 -2.06
N ARG A 127 -3.95 -22.09 -1.31
CA ARG A 127 -3.76 -22.14 0.15
C ARG A 127 -3.33 -23.53 0.59
N GLU A 128 -2.13 -23.58 1.16
CA GLU A 128 -1.64 -24.62 2.08
C GLU A 128 -1.85 -26.06 1.57
N GLY A 129 -1.81 -26.27 0.25
CA GLY A 129 -1.93 -27.60 -0.35
C GLY A 129 -3.34 -28.19 -0.35
N TRP A 130 -4.39 -27.40 -0.09
CA TRP A 130 -5.78 -27.87 -0.06
C TRP A 130 -6.75 -27.06 -0.93
N LEU A 131 -6.51 -25.77 -1.18
CA LEU A 131 -7.31 -24.95 -2.11
C LEU A 131 -6.57 -24.74 -3.42
N PHE A 132 -7.07 -25.33 -4.50
CA PHE A 132 -6.48 -25.19 -5.84
C PHE A 132 -7.37 -24.39 -6.77
N LEU A 133 -6.76 -23.65 -7.69
CA LEU A 133 -7.42 -22.84 -8.70
C LEU A 133 -6.88 -23.16 -10.09
N GLY A 134 -7.78 -23.43 -11.05
CA GLY A 134 -7.38 -23.85 -12.40
C GLY A 134 -8.37 -23.51 -13.51
N GLY A 135 -7.99 -23.88 -14.74
CA GLY A 135 -8.87 -23.91 -15.89
C GLY A 135 -9.44 -25.31 -16.14
N GLN A 136 -10.04 -25.53 -17.30
CA GLN A 136 -10.58 -26.85 -17.66
C GLN A 136 -9.48 -27.91 -17.79
N MET A 137 -8.23 -27.52 -18.05
CA MET A 137 -7.12 -28.45 -18.18
C MET A 137 -6.77 -29.09 -16.84
N ALA A 138 -6.84 -28.33 -15.74
CA ALA A 138 -6.70 -28.85 -14.38
C ALA A 138 -7.72 -29.96 -14.07
N ALA A 139 -8.93 -29.86 -14.61
CA ALA A 139 -10.00 -30.85 -14.45
C ALA A 139 -10.04 -31.92 -15.55
N SER A 140 -9.03 -32.01 -16.42
CA SER A 140 -9.06 -32.86 -17.63
C SER A 140 -8.53 -34.28 -17.44
N SER A 141 -7.79 -34.55 -16.34
CA SER A 141 -7.11 -35.82 -16.10
C SER A 141 -7.34 -36.31 -14.67
N LEU A 142 -7.95 -37.50 -14.53
CA LEU A 142 -8.16 -38.11 -13.21
C LEU A 142 -6.82 -38.42 -12.51
N ASP A 143 -5.83 -38.94 -13.23
CA ASP A 143 -4.51 -39.24 -12.67
C ASP A 143 -3.82 -37.96 -12.18
N GLY A 144 -4.02 -36.83 -12.89
CA GLY A 144 -3.52 -35.52 -12.45
C GLY A 144 -4.19 -35.03 -11.17
N LEU A 145 -5.52 -35.15 -11.10
CA LEU A 145 -6.29 -34.82 -9.90
C LEU A 145 -5.87 -35.70 -8.71
N GLN A 146 -5.69 -37.00 -8.92
CA GLN A 146 -5.21 -37.94 -7.89
C GLN A 146 -3.77 -37.65 -7.46
N GLN A 147 -2.91 -37.22 -8.38
CA GLN A 147 -1.53 -36.84 -8.06
C GLN A 147 -1.45 -35.62 -7.12
N ILE A 148 -2.36 -34.65 -7.28
CA ILE A 148 -2.47 -33.48 -6.38
C ILE A 148 -3.22 -33.87 -5.07
N GLY A 149 -4.04 -34.90 -5.15
CA GLY A 149 -4.93 -35.35 -4.07
C GLY A 149 -6.27 -34.62 -4.05
N ILE A 150 -6.73 -34.10 -5.19
CA ILE A 150 -8.04 -33.43 -5.29
C ILE A 150 -9.15 -34.44 -5.01
N THR A 151 -10.05 -34.06 -4.10
CA THR A 151 -11.21 -34.86 -3.69
C THR A 151 -12.53 -34.24 -4.16
N HIS A 152 -12.56 -32.91 -4.26
CA HIS A 152 -13.75 -32.13 -4.60
C HIS A 152 -13.44 -31.13 -5.70
N ILE A 153 -14.43 -30.85 -6.55
CA ILE A 153 -14.34 -29.84 -7.60
C ILE A 153 -15.53 -28.89 -7.52
N LEU A 154 -15.24 -27.58 -7.45
CA LEU A 154 -16.21 -26.52 -7.71
C LEU A 154 -16.07 -26.07 -9.17
N ASN A 155 -17.00 -26.50 -10.00
CA ASN A 155 -17.06 -26.15 -11.41
C ASN A 155 -17.87 -24.86 -11.61
N CYS A 156 -17.17 -23.78 -11.97
CA CYS A 156 -17.76 -22.45 -12.17
C CYS A 156 -18.19 -22.21 -13.64
N CYS A 157 -18.27 -23.27 -14.45
CA CYS A 157 -18.61 -23.19 -15.87
C CYS A 157 -19.35 -24.46 -16.31
N GLU A 158 -20.67 -24.40 -16.43
CA GLU A 158 -21.51 -25.54 -16.80
C GLU A 158 -21.10 -26.22 -18.11
N ARG A 159 -20.50 -25.47 -19.05
CA ARG A 159 -19.98 -26.00 -20.32
C ARG A 159 -18.81 -26.97 -20.16
N VAL A 160 -18.15 -27.00 -18.99
CA VAL A 160 -17.07 -27.95 -18.72
C VAL A 160 -17.68 -29.19 -18.03
N PRO A 161 -17.61 -30.39 -18.64
CA PRO A 161 -18.26 -31.57 -18.09
C PRO A 161 -17.53 -32.10 -16.85
N CYS A 162 -18.29 -32.55 -15.86
CA CYS A 162 -17.78 -33.18 -14.63
C CYS A 162 -17.52 -34.69 -14.86
N LYS A 163 -16.38 -35.01 -15.49
CA LYS A 163 -16.10 -36.33 -16.08
C LYS A 163 -15.90 -37.48 -15.11
N PHE A 164 -15.49 -37.22 -13.87
CA PHE A 164 -14.89 -38.25 -13.00
C PHE A 164 -15.75 -38.66 -11.81
N ARG A 165 -17.07 -38.52 -11.90
CA ARG A 165 -17.98 -39.10 -10.90
C ARG A 165 -17.92 -40.64 -10.95
N PRO A 166 -18.04 -41.34 -9.80
CA PRO A 166 -18.17 -40.82 -8.43
C PRO A 166 -16.82 -40.58 -7.73
N ARG A 167 -15.68 -40.75 -8.41
CA ARG A 167 -14.34 -40.66 -7.80
C ARG A 167 -13.99 -39.27 -7.29
N ILE A 168 -14.60 -38.24 -7.90
CA ILE A 168 -14.52 -36.85 -7.48
C ILE A 168 -15.92 -36.36 -7.17
N THR A 169 -16.09 -35.67 -6.04
CA THR A 169 -17.33 -34.99 -5.67
C THR A 169 -17.37 -33.62 -6.35
N TYR A 170 -18.49 -33.26 -6.95
CA TYR A 170 -18.61 -32.02 -7.73
C TYR A 170 -19.76 -31.17 -7.24
N LYS A 171 -19.53 -29.85 -7.22
CA LYS A 171 -20.56 -28.82 -7.19
C LYS A 171 -20.41 -27.96 -8.45
N THR A 172 -21.51 -27.69 -9.15
CA THR A 172 -21.49 -26.78 -10.30
C THR A 172 -22.24 -25.51 -9.94
N VAL A 173 -21.59 -24.37 -10.13
CA VAL A 173 -22.20 -23.02 -10.06
C VAL A 173 -22.11 -22.42 -11.47
N ALA A 174 -23.26 -22.26 -12.12
CA ALA A 174 -23.35 -21.95 -13.55
C ALA A 174 -23.16 -20.44 -13.84
N VAL A 175 -21.97 -19.93 -13.54
CA VAL A 175 -21.65 -18.50 -13.76
C VAL A 175 -21.33 -18.23 -15.23
N MET A 176 -22.01 -17.23 -15.82
CA MET A 176 -21.73 -16.74 -17.16
C MET A 176 -20.62 -15.68 -17.12
N ASP A 177 -19.61 -15.79 -17.98
CA ASP A 177 -18.47 -14.86 -18.01
C ASP A 177 -18.76 -13.61 -18.83
N THR A 178 -19.77 -12.86 -18.41
CA THR A 178 -20.29 -11.69 -19.15
C THR A 178 -20.49 -10.52 -18.20
N LYS A 179 -20.48 -9.30 -18.75
CA LYS A 179 -20.66 -8.07 -17.96
C LYS A 179 -22.03 -8.01 -17.27
N SER A 180 -23.04 -8.70 -17.81
CA SER A 180 -24.42 -8.74 -17.30
C SER A 180 -24.67 -9.82 -16.25
N SER A 181 -23.71 -10.71 -15.97
CA SER A 181 -23.88 -11.75 -14.96
C SER A 181 -23.64 -11.16 -13.56
N ASP A 182 -24.55 -11.44 -12.63
CA ASP A 182 -24.33 -11.16 -11.21
C ASP A 182 -23.65 -12.36 -10.56
N ILE A 183 -22.38 -12.22 -10.17
CA ILE A 183 -21.63 -13.28 -9.51
C ILE A 183 -22.01 -13.43 -8.04
N ARG A 184 -22.59 -12.39 -7.43
CA ARG A 184 -22.91 -12.37 -5.99
C ARG A 184 -23.97 -13.40 -5.63
N GLU A 185 -24.88 -13.71 -6.56
CA GLU A 185 -25.88 -14.76 -6.41
C GLU A 185 -25.25 -16.15 -6.16
N PHE A 186 -24.04 -16.38 -6.67
CA PHE A 186 -23.34 -17.66 -6.57
C PHE A 186 -22.36 -17.74 -5.40
N ILE A 187 -22.02 -16.61 -4.79
CA ILE A 187 -21.05 -16.53 -3.69
C ILE A 187 -21.49 -17.41 -2.49
N PRO A 188 -22.71 -17.30 -1.94
CA PRO A 188 -23.08 -18.07 -0.74
C PRO A 188 -22.95 -19.58 -0.95
N GLU A 189 -23.39 -20.08 -2.10
CA GLU A 189 -23.35 -21.49 -2.45
C GLU A 189 -21.91 -21.99 -2.68
N ALA A 190 -21.08 -21.20 -3.38
CA ALA A 190 -19.69 -21.52 -3.62
C ALA A 190 -18.87 -21.58 -2.31
N LEU A 191 -19.05 -20.58 -1.45
CA LEU A 191 -18.33 -20.48 -0.18
C LEU A 191 -18.71 -21.64 0.75
N THR A 192 -20.00 -21.94 0.88
CA THR A 192 -20.48 -23.07 1.68
C THR A 192 -19.85 -24.38 1.22
N PHE A 193 -19.80 -24.63 -0.10
CA PHE A 193 -19.18 -25.84 -0.61
C PHE A 193 -17.67 -25.90 -0.35
N ILE A 194 -16.95 -24.79 -0.45
CA ILE A 194 -15.53 -24.75 -0.10
C ILE A 194 -15.35 -25.07 1.40
N ASP A 195 -16.15 -24.43 2.26
CA ASP A 195 -16.10 -24.61 3.72
C ASP A 195 -16.38 -26.06 4.12
N ASP A 196 -17.39 -26.71 3.53
CA ASP A 196 -17.73 -28.12 3.77
C ASP A 196 -16.56 -29.05 3.43
N VAL A 197 -15.85 -28.77 2.33
CA VAL A 197 -14.68 -29.58 1.93
C VAL A 197 -13.53 -29.40 2.91
N VAL A 198 -13.28 -28.16 3.35
CA VAL A 198 -12.25 -27.87 4.36
C VAL A 198 -12.57 -28.57 5.67
N ALA A 199 -13.81 -28.49 6.14
CA ALA A 199 -14.27 -29.13 7.37
C ALA A 199 -14.12 -30.66 7.31
N ALA A 200 -14.28 -31.26 6.13
CA ALA A 200 -14.07 -32.69 5.89
C ALA A 200 -12.59 -33.09 5.70
N GLY A 201 -11.64 -32.15 5.76
CA GLY A 201 -10.22 -32.40 5.51
C GLY A 201 -9.91 -32.74 4.04
N GLY A 202 -10.80 -32.38 3.12
CA GLY A 202 -10.63 -32.63 1.70
C GLY A 202 -9.77 -31.57 1.01
N LYS A 203 -9.34 -31.87 -0.22
CA LYS A 203 -8.72 -30.91 -1.13
C LYS A 203 -9.66 -30.57 -2.27
N ILE A 204 -9.80 -29.27 -2.56
CA ILE A 204 -10.73 -28.75 -3.54
C ILE A 204 -10.01 -28.07 -4.71
N LEU A 205 -10.49 -28.32 -5.93
CA LEU A 205 -10.14 -27.53 -7.11
C LEU A 205 -11.33 -26.66 -7.52
N VAL A 206 -11.16 -25.36 -7.51
CA VAL A 206 -12.10 -24.39 -8.07
C VAL A 206 -11.66 -24.05 -9.49
N HIS A 207 -12.49 -24.36 -10.50
CA HIS A 207 -12.11 -24.10 -11.89
C HIS A 207 -13.24 -23.49 -12.72
N CYS A 208 -12.88 -22.82 -13.82
CA CYS A 208 -13.81 -22.44 -14.87
C CYS A 208 -13.27 -22.92 -16.22
N MET A 209 -13.59 -22.26 -17.33
CA MET A 209 -13.06 -22.61 -18.65
C MET A 209 -11.55 -22.37 -18.74
N VAL A 210 -11.13 -21.12 -18.53
CA VAL A 210 -9.72 -20.71 -18.65
C VAL A 210 -9.03 -20.68 -17.28
N GLY A 211 -9.79 -20.53 -16.20
CA GLY A 211 -9.24 -20.29 -14.87
C GLY A 211 -8.75 -18.86 -14.66
N ALA A 212 -9.34 -17.89 -15.37
CA ALA A 212 -8.92 -16.48 -15.30
C ALA A 212 -9.95 -15.57 -14.64
N SER A 213 -11.26 -15.84 -14.79
CA SER A 213 -12.31 -14.92 -14.37
C SER A 213 -13.25 -15.48 -13.30
N ARG A 214 -14.25 -16.31 -13.67
CA ARG A 214 -15.27 -16.83 -12.74
C ARG A 214 -14.72 -17.55 -11.50
N SER A 215 -13.84 -18.53 -11.71
CA SER A 215 -13.25 -19.29 -10.61
C SER A 215 -12.33 -18.44 -9.74
N VAL A 216 -11.59 -17.51 -10.34
CA VAL A 216 -10.78 -16.53 -9.60
C VAL A 216 -11.68 -15.69 -8.72
N ALA A 217 -12.76 -15.14 -9.26
CA ALA A 217 -13.67 -14.27 -8.53
C ALA A 217 -14.31 -14.95 -7.30
N LEU A 218 -14.71 -16.23 -7.42
CA LEU A 218 -15.25 -16.97 -6.27
C LEU A 218 -14.18 -17.33 -5.23
N VAL A 219 -12.93 -17.62 -5.66
CA VAL A 219 -11.81 -17.78 -4.72
C VAL A 219 -11.49 -16.48 -3.99
N LEU A 220 -11.53 -15.33 -4.68
CA LEU A 220 -11.35 -14.02 -4.05
C LEU A 220 -12.45 -13.74 -3.02
N ALA A 221 -13.72 -13.99 -3.36
CA ALA A 221 -14.83 -13.86 -2.42
C ALA A 221 -14.65 -14.74 -1.17
N TRP A 222 -14.14 -15.96 -1.35
CA TRP A 222 -13.84 -16.85 -0.23
C TRP A 222 -12.70 -16.31 0.64
N LEU A 223 -11.60 -15.83 0.06
CA LEU A 223 -10.49 -15.22 0.80
C LEU A 223 -10.94 -13.97 1.57
N VAL A 224 -11.72 -13.11 0.93
CA VAL A 224 -12.32 -11.94 1.58
C VAL A 224 -13.18 -12.38 2.76
N SER A 225 -14.10 -13.31 2.54
CA SER A 225 -15.07 -13.67 3.58
C SER A 225 -14.50 -14.49 4.73
N ARG A 226 -13.66 -15.49 4.44
CA ARG A 226 -13.19 -16.48 5.43
C ARG A 226 -11.82 -16.17 5.99
N CYS A 227 -10.95 -15.57 5.19
CA CYS A 227 -9.63 -15.14 5.66
C CYS A 227 -9.63 -13.67 6.12
N GLN A 228 -10.76 -12.96 6.03
CA GLN A 228 -10.86 -11.54 6.37
C GLN A 228 -9.81 -10.69 5.63
N MET A 229 -9.51 -11.09 4.39
CA MET A 229 -8.42 -10.51 3.60
C MET A 229 -8.96 -9.41 2.67
N PRO A 230 -8.40 -8.19 2.67
CA PRO A 230 -8.77 -7.17 1.71
C PRO A 230 -8.70 -7.70 0.28
N LEU A 231 -9.66 -7.34 -0.57
CA LEU A 231 -9.81 -7.84 -1.93
C LEU A 231 -8.54 -7.62 -2.75
N LYS A 232 -7.87 -6.48 -2.56
CA LYS A 232 -6.57 -6.19 -3.18
C LYS A 232 -5.51 -7.21 -2.79
N GLN A 233 -5.37 -7.49 -1.49
CA GLN A 233 -4.40 -8.45 -0.98
C GLN A 233 -4.74 -9.87 -1.45
N ALA A 234 -6.02 -10.25 -1.41
CA ALA A 234 -6.50 -11.52 -1.94
C ALA A 234 -6.17 -11.65 -3.44
N PHE A 235 -6.35 -10.58 -4.21
CA PHE A 235 -6.01 -10.56 -5.62
C PHE A 235 -4.51 -10.70 -5.88
N GLN A 236 -3.67 -10.00 -5.11
CA GLN A 236 -2.21 -10.12 -5.20
C GLN A 236 -1.75 -11.54 -4.85
N GLU A 237 -2.29 -12.13 -3.79
CA GLU A 237 -1.96 -13.50 -3.40
C GLU A 237 -2.33 -14.49 -4.51
N VAL A 238 -3.56 -14.42 -5.02
CA VAL A 238 -4.00 -15.30 -6.12
C VAL A 238 -3.16 -15.10 -7.37
N ARG A 239 -2.84 -13.84 -7.72
CA ARG A 239 -2.08 -13.53 -8.94
C ARG A 239 -0.61 -13.95 -8.84
N SER A 240 -0.02 -13.93 -7.65
CA SER A 240 1.34 -14.45 -7.41
C SER A 240 1.45 -15.95 -7.71
N LYS A 241 0.36 -16.71 -7.47
CA LYS A 241 0.28 -18.16 -7.68
C LYS A 241 -0.33 -18.53 -9.04
N ARG A 242 -1.06 -17.61 -9.66
CA ARG A 242 -1.71 -17.76 -10.96
C ARG A 242 -1.71 -16.43 -11.74
N HIS A 243 -0.64 -16.17 -12.48
CA HIS A 243 -0.42 -14.92 -13.22
C HIS A 243 -1.57 -14.50 -14.16
N GLN A 244 -2.27 -15.47 -14.76
CA GLN A 244 -3.42 -15.24 -15.65
C GLN A 244 -4.73 -14.86 -14.91
N ALA A 245 -4.71 -14.73 -13.58
CA ALA A 245 -5.86 -14.29 -12.81
C ALA A 245 -6.28 -12.87 -13.21
N ARG A 246 -7.46 -12.76 -13.82
CA ARG A 246 -8.04 -11.52 -14.35
C ARG A 246 -9.57 -11.66 -14.40
N PRO A 247 -10.27 -11.49 -13.27
CA PRO A 247 -11.72 -11.34 -13.26
C PRO A 247 -12.16 -10.29 -14.27
N ASN A 248 -13.31 -10.52 -14.90
CA ASN A 248 -13.88 -9.49 -15.75
C ASN A 248 -14.24 -8.27 -14.88
N ARG A 249 -14.30 -7.09 -15.51
CA ARG A 249 -14.51 -5.82 -14.82
C ARG A 249 -15.78 -5.80 -13.94
N SER A 250 -16.89 -6.35 -14.44
CA SER A 250 -18.16 -6.39 -13.70
C SER A 250 -18.02 -7.23 -12.42
N PHE A 251 -17.31 -8.36 -12.49
CA PHE A 251 -17.02 -9.16 -11.30
C PHE A 251 -16.11 -8.43 -10.31
N CYS A 252 -15.11 -7.68 -10.78
CA CYS A 252 -14.31 -6.85 -9.89
C CYS A 252 -15.19 -5.84 -9.13
N GLU A 253 -16.06 -5.12 -9.84
CA GLU A 253 -16.97 -4.12 -9.23
C GLU A 253 -17.91 -4.78 -8.21
N GLN A 254 -18.46 -5.94 -8.53
CA GLN A 254 -19.32 -6.70 -7.62
C GLN A 254 -18.57 -7.27 -6.40
N LEU A 255 -17.31 -7.67 -6.56
CA LEU A 255 -16.46 -8.12 -5.46
C LEU A 255 -16.06 -6.98 -4.53
N MET A 256 -15.83 -5.77 -5.07
CA MET A 256 -15.58 -4.58 -4.26
C MET A 256 -16.81 -4.26 -3.40
N GLU A 257 -18.02 -4.40 -3.94
CA GLU A 257 -19.24 -4.22 -3.14
C GLU A 257 -19.41 -5.33 -2.10
N PHE A 258 -19.17 -6.58 -2.49
CA PHE A 258 -19.18 -7.72 -1.58
C PHE A 258 -18.17 -7.59 -0.44
N GLU A 259 -16.97 -7.07 -0.72
CA GLU A 259 -15.96 -6.77 0.30
C GLU A 259 -16.48 -5.73 1.30
N LYS A 260 -17.09 -4.65 0.84
CA LYS A 260 -17.68 -3.63 1.72
C LYS A 260 -18.73 -4.22 2.64
N ASP A 261 -19.60 -5.09 2.12
CA ASP A 261 -20.65 -5.74 2.89
C ASP A 261 -20.09 -6.77 3.88
N THR A 262 -19.08 -7.54 3.47
CA THR A 262 -18.55 -8.68 4.22
C THR A 262 -17.55 -8.28 5.28
N LEU A 263 -16.64 -7.37 4.95
CA LEU A 263 -15.64 -6.83 5.87
C LEU A 263 -16.11 -5.55 6.53
N GLY A 264 -17.42 -5.27 6.52
CA GLY A 264 -18.05 -4.04 6.99
C GLY A 264 -17.25 -3.33 8.08
N SER A 265 -16.85 -2.08 7.83
CA SER A 265 -16.11 -1.21 8.75
C SER A 265 -14.66 -1.58 9.15
N LEU A 266 -14.06 -2.66 8.62
CA LEU A 266 -12.59 -2.90 8.77
C LEU A 266 -11.75 -2.13 7.73
N LEU A 267 -12.34 -1.75 6.60
CA LEU A 267 -11.69 -0.95 5.54
C LEU A 267 -12.43 0.36 5.20
N LEU A 268 -13.59 0.62 5.79
CA LEU A 268 -14.04 2.00 5.91
C LEU A 268 -13.25 2.59 7.08
N PRO A 269 -12.44 3.66 6.90
CA PRO A 269 -12.06 4.41 8.07
C PRO A 269 -13.37 4.81 8.77
N ARG A 270 -13.48 4.50 10.07
CA ARG A 270 -14.66 4.84 10.90
C ARG A 270 -15.03 6.32 10.83
N SER A 271 -14.13 7.16 10.30
CA SER A 271 -14.42 8.50 9.81
C SER A 271 -15.67 8.56 8.93
N LYS A 272 -15.91 7.65 7.96
CA LYS A 272 -17.10 7.72 7.05
C LYS A 272 -18.44 7.65 7.78
N ALA A 273 -18.51 7.00 8.95
CA ALA A 273 -19.71 6.93 9.78
C ALA A 273 -19.96 8.24 10.56
N LEU A 274 -18.91 8.84 11.13
CA LEU A 274 -18.99 10.17 11.76
C LEU A 274 -19.23 11.27 10.71
N TRP A 275 -18.74 11.08 9.49
CA TRP A 275 -18.95 11.98 8.35
C TRP A 275 -20.42 12.08 7.94
N LEU A 276 -21.18 10.98 7.95
CA LEU A 276 -22.64 11.04 7.75
C LEU A 276 -23.33 11.88 8.85
N GLN A 277 -22.79 11.86 10.06
CA GLN A 277 -23.27 12.62 11.20
C GLN A 277 -22.92 14.12 11.08
N LEU A 278 -21.78 14.48 10.50
CA LEU A 278 -21.41 15.88 10.23
C LEU A 278 -22.19 16.48 9.05
N MET A 279 -22.43 15.70 7.99
CA MET A 279 -23.21 16.12 6.80
C MET A 279 -24.68 16.42 7.13
N THR A 280 -25.20 15.87 8.21
CA THR A 280 -26.56 16.20 8.72
C THR A 280 -26.58 17.44 9.62
N SER A 281 -25.42 17.93 10.06
CA SER A 281 -25.32 19.02 11.05
C SER A 281 -25.07 20.42 10.46
N GLY A 282 -24.79 20.54 9.15
CA GLY A 282 -24.69 21.84 8.46
C GLY A 282 -23.57 22.78 8.93
N ALA A 283 -22.61 22.30 9.73
CA ALA A 283 -21.54 23.11 10.28
C ALA A 283 -20.42 23.36 9.26
N SER A 284 -19.97 24.61 9.13
CA SER A 284 -18.91 25.05 8.20
C SER A 284 -17.49 24.82 8.70
N PHE A 285 -17.30 24.50 9.99
CA PHE A 285 -16.02 24.18 10.61
C PHE A 285 -16.16 23.01 11.59
N THR A 286 -15.23 22.06 11.52
CA THR A 286 -15.13 20.99 12.52
C THR A 286 -14.58 21.56 13.83
N PRO A 287 -15.24 21.36 14.98
CA PRO A 287 -14.73 21.78 16.28
C PRO A 287 -13.32 21.24 16.57
N ILE A 288 -12.52 21.95 17.36
CA ILE A 288 -11.18 21.47 17.76
C ILE A 288 -11.29 20.29 18.71
N PHE A 289 -12.20 20.37 19.68
CA PHE A 289 -12.45 19.32 20.66
C PHE A 289 -13.92 18.92 20.62
N GLU A 290 -14.22 17.70 21.05
CA GLU A 290 -15.60 17.24 21.14
C GLU A 290 -16.33 17.96 22.28
N SER A 291 -17.52 18.49 21.96
CA SER A 291 -18.36 19.12 22.97
C SER A 291 -19.14 18.11 23.83
N SER A 292 -19.25 16.87 23.35
CA SER A 292 -19.97 15.79 24.00
C SER A 292 -19.25 14.46 23.82
N SER A 293 -19.23 13.65 24.87
CA SER A 293 -18.62 12.32 24.86
C SER A 293 -19.32 11.37 23.88
N ASN A 294 -18.52 10.59 23.14
CA ASN A 294 -18.97 9.50 22.29
C ASN A 294 -18.46 8.12 22.78
N GLY A 295 -17.89 8.06 23.98
CA GLY A 295 -17.30 6.84 24.53
C GLY A 295 -15.82 6.64 24.21
N LYS A 296 -15.20 7.48 23.37
CA LYS A 296 -13.81 7.33 22.93
C LYS A 296 -12.92 8.45 23.45
N ASN A 297 -11.72 8.11 23.87
CA ASN A 297 -10.70 9.09 24.20
C ASN A 297 -10.16 9.75 22.92
N PHE A 298 -10.34 11.05 22.85
CA PHE A 298 -10.13 11.87 21.68
C PHE A 298 -8.88 12.74 21.80
N ALA A 299 -8.13 12.83 20.71
CA ALA A 299 -7.04 13.78 20.54
C ALA A 299 -7.24 14.61 19.26
N SER A 300 -6.86 15.88 19.29
CA SER A 300 -6.91 16.74 18.11
C SER A 300 -5.54 17.21 17.67
N VAL A 301 -5.30 17.21 16.36
CA VAL A 301 -4.03 17.63 15.77
C VAL A 301 -4.00 19.14 15.61
N ASN A 302 -2.99 19.76 16.21
CA ASN A 302 -2.66 21.16 16.06
C ASN A 302 -1.57 21.33 15.01
N ALA A 303 -1.87 22.05 13.92
CA ALA A 303 -0.88 22.46 12.92
C ALA A 303 -0.03 23.63 13.45
N GLY A 304 1.05 23.27 14.13
CA GLY A 304 1.94 24.17 14.85
C GLY A 304 2.88 25.00 13.98
N ASN A 305 3.68 25.84 14.65
CA ASN A 305 4.72 26.66 14.04
C ASN A 305 6.13 26.12 14.40
N PRO A 306 7.06 26.02 13.45
CA PRO A 306 8.43 25.61 13.75
C PRO A 306 9.14 26.57 14.70
N LYS A 307 8.85 27.88 14.61
CA LYS A 307 9.48 28.92 15.42
C LYS A 307 8.99 28.83 16.86
N LYS A 308 9.89 28.44 17.75
CA LYS A 308 9.68 28.24 19.20
C LYS A 308 8.65 27.17 19.59
N LEU A 309 8.14 26.39 18.64
CA LEU A 309 7.14 25.34 18.89
C LEU A 309 5.93 25.82 19.73
N LYS A 310 5.50 27.06 19.51
CA LYS A 310 4.47 27.70 20.33
C LYS A 310 3.06 27.20 19.99
N VAL A 311 2.22 27.10 21.01
CA VAL A 311 0.77 26.94 20.86
C VAL A 311 0.15 28.33 20.82
N GLY A 312 -0.30 28.76 19.64
CA GLY A 312 -0.89 30.09 19.44
C GLY A 312 -0.43 30.81 18.16
N GLY A 313 -0.71 32.10 18.09
CA GLY A 313 -0.54 32.90 16.87
C GLY A 313 -1.82 32.93 16.04
N GLY A 314 -1.70 32.74 14.72
CA GLY A 314 -2.85 32.76 13.79
C GLY A 314 -3.29 31.35 13.37
N THR A 315 -4.32 31.30 12.52
CA THR A 315 -4.90 30.06 11.95
C THR A 315 -5.32 29.05 13.02
N ILE A 316 -5.32 27.74 12.73
CA ILE A 316 -5.79 26.71 13.66
C ILE A 316 -4.96 26.66 14.95
N ASN A 317 -3.65 26.92 14.91
CA ASN A 317 -2.81 26.97 16.11
C ASN A 317 -3.24 28.09 17.07
N GLY A 318 -3.62 29.25 16.52
CA GLY A 318 -4.24 30.34 17.28
C GLY A 318 -5.57 29.93 17.92
N GLN A 319 -6.40 29.18 17.19
CA GLN A 319 -7.68 28.69 17.71
C GLN A 319 -7.48 27.65 18.83
N PHE A 320 -6.48 26.76 18.73
CA PHE A 320 -6.11 25.86 19.83
C PHE A 320 -5.76 26.63 21.10
N ALA A 321 -4.91 27.67 20.99
CA ALA A 321 -4.54 28.48 22.15
C ALA A 321 -5.75 29.19 22.78
N GLN A 322 -6.63 29.77 21.96
CA GLN A 322 -7.84 30.44 22.46
C GLN A 322 -8.79 29.45 23.14
N GLU A 323 -9.00 28.28 22.53
CA GLU A 323 -9.94 27.29 23.03
C GLU A 323 -9.44 26.62 24.31
N LEU A 324 -8.18 26.19 24.35
CA LEU A 324 -7.56 25.61 25.56
C LEU A 324 -7.54 26.62 26.71
N HIS A 325 -7.25 27.89 26.43
CA HIS A 325 -7.29 28.93 27.46
C HIS A 325 -8.72 29.17 27.96
N ARG A 326 -9.67 29.36 27.06
CA ARG A 326 -11.05 29.73 27.39
C ARG A 326 -11.81 28.59 28.09
N VAL A 327 -11.63 27.35 27.65
CA VAL A 327 -12.45 26.20 28.07
C VAL A 327 -11.78 25.39 29.18
N ALA A 328 -10.45 25.27 29.13
CA ALA A 328 -9.70 24.44 30.07
C ALA A 328 -8.76 25.25 31.00
N GLY A 329 -8.69 26.57 30.84
CA GLY A 329 -7.87 27.43 31.69
C GLY A 329 -6.36 27.24 31.47
N HIS A 330 -5.95 26.69 30.33
CA HIS A 330 -4.54 26.50 30.02
C HIS A 330 -3.85 27.86 29.87
N ASP A 331 -2.55 27.90 30.15
CA ASP A 331 -1.66 28.98 29.73
C ASP A 331 -0.93 28.56 28.43
N PRO A 332 -1.34 29.06 27.25
CA PRO A 332 -0.72 28.66 25.99
C PRO A 332 0.78 29.01 25.89
N ASP A 333 1.23 30.05 26.59
CA ASP A 333 2.64 30.47 26.55
C ASP A 333 3.56 29.47 27.29
N SER A 334 3.00 28.67 28.20
CA SER A 334 3.73 27.65 28.94
C SER A 334 4.17 26.45 28.08
N TYR A 335 3.54 26.20 26.93
CA TYR A 335 3.85 25.08 26.04
C TYR A 335 5.20 25.25 25.34
N SER A 336 5.51 26.46 24.86
CA SER A 336 6.72 26.71 24.05
C SER A 336 8.02 26.32 24.77
N PRO A 337 8.28 26.74 26.02
CA PRO A 337 9.46 26.31 26.76
C PRO A 337 9.53 24.79 26.97
N ALA A 338 8.39 24.14 27.22
CA ALA A 338 8.30 22.70 27.43
C ALA A 338 8.60 21.92 26.15
N HIS A 339 8.01 22.32 25.01
CA HIS A 339 8.26 21.72 23.71
C HIS A 339 9.73 21.86 23.28
N GLU A 340 10.33 23.04 23.47
CA GLU A 340 11.75 23.25 23.14
C GLU A 340 12.69 22.48 24.08
N ALA A 341 12.33 22.33 25.36
CA ALA A 341 13.07 21.47 26.27
C ALA A 341 12.96 20.00 25.86
N LEU A 342 11.77 19.54 25.49
CA LEU A 342 11.52 18.15 25.09
C LEU A 342 12.25 17.80 23.79
N LEU A 343 12.25 18.72 22.81
CA LEU A 343 13.06 18.58 21.60
C LEU A 343 14.55 18.45 21.94
N ARG A 344 15.08 19.30 22.82
CA ARG A 344 16.48 19.19 23.25
C ARG A 344 16.79 17.86 23.90
N VAL A 345 15.89 17.35 24.75
CA VAL A 345 16.05 16.02 25.36
C VAL A 345 16.08 14.93 24.30
N ALA A 346 15.17 14.95 23.32
CA ALA A 346 15.14 13.95 22.25
C ALA A 346 16.40 13.98 21.38
N VAL A 347 16.92 15.18 21.07
CA VAL A 347 18.17 15.33 20.33
C VAL A 347 19.39 14.88 21.15
N GLN A 348 19.44 15.22 22.45
CA GLN A 348 20.55 14.88 23.35
C GLN A 348 20.57 13.41 23.78
N ALA A 349 19.41 12.75 23.85
CA ALA A 349 19.30 11.31 24.08
C ALA A 349 20.01 10.51 22.97
N GLY A 350 20.37 11.18 21.88
CA GLY A 350 21.17 10.64 20.81
C GLY A 350 20.41 9.60 20.01
N THR A 351 21.12 9.12 19.01
CA THR A 351 20.67 8.20 17.98
C THR A 351 20.17 6.82 18.46
N ALA A 352 20.18 6.59 19.78
CA ALA A 352 19.82 5.34 20.44
C ALA A 352 18.32 5.19 20.74
N ARG A 353 17.50 6.25 20.60
CA ARG A 353 16.04 6.24 20.80
C ARG A 353 15.33 6.90 19.63
N HIS A 354 15.29 6.23 18.49
CA HIS A 354 14.34 6.54 17.42
C HIS A 354 12.91 6.14 17.84
N GLY A 355 11.89 6.77 17.28
CA GLY A 355 10.48 6.57 17.67
C GLY A 355 10.01 7.54 18.76
N LEU A 356 9.04 7.11 19.57
CA LEU A 356 8.41 7.94 20.59
C LEU A 356 9.29 8.08 21.85
N VAL A 357 9.53 9.31 22.30
CA VAL A 357 10.32 9.63 23.48
C VAL A 357 9.47 10.39 24.50
N GLN A 358 9.33 9.84 25.71
CA GLN A 358 8.63 10.51 26.81
C GLN A 358 9.50 11.59 27.46
N ALA A 359 8.88 12.70 27.87
CA ALA A 359 9.52 13.71 28.70
C ALA A 359 10.01 13.11 30.03
N PRO A 360 11.29 13.34 30.41
CA PRO A 360 11.81 12.84 31.67
C PRO A 360 11.19 13.60 32.85
N ALA A 361 11.11 12.96 34.02
CA ALA A 361 10.56 13.58 35.24
C ALA A 361 11.26 14.87 35.67
N SER A 362 12.50 15.10 35.23
CA SER A 362 13.26 16.34 35.47
C SER A 362 12.82 17.51 34.58
N LEU A 363 12.10 17.26 33.49
CA LEU A 363 11.59 18.29 32.60
C LEU A 363 10.29 18.86 33.19
N ARG A 364 10.25 20.17 33.38
CA ARG A 364 9.07 20.85 33.91
C ARG A 364 8.02 21.02 32.81
N LEU A 365 6.96 20.22 32.88
CA LEU A 365 5.79 20.36 32.01
C LEU A 365 4.83 21.45 32.54
N PRO A 366 3.98 22.03 31.66
CA PRO A 366 2.85 22.84 32.08
C PRO A 366 1.96 22.09 33.08
N PRO A 367 1.41 22.74 34.11
CA PRO A 367 0.54 22.08 35.11
C PRO A 367 -0.74 21.45 34.54
N CYS A 368 -1.09 21.76 33.29
CA CYS A 368 -2.21 21.15 32.59
C CYS A 368 -1.86 19.83 31.88
N LEU A 369 -0.58 19.46 31.83
CA LEU A 369 -0.12 18.23 31.19
C LEU A 369 0.27 17.18 32.23
N GLU A 370 -0.29 15.99 32.07
CA GLU A 370 0.08 14.80 32.84
C GLU A 370 1.41 14.21 32.31
N ALA A 371 1.56 14.20 30.98
CA ALA A 371 2.75 13.73 30.30
C ALA A 371 2.89 14.40 28.94
N ALA A 372 4.12 14.46 28.44
CA ALA A 372 4.40 14.86 27.07
C ALA A 372 5.35 13.87 26.40
N PHE A 373 5.16 13.64 25.11
CA PHE A 373 6.00 12.77 24.30
C PHE A 373 6.38 13.47 23.01
N ILE A 374 7.54 13.15 22.45
CA ILE A 374 7.98 13.66 21.16
C ILE A 374 8.37 12.51 20.24
N TYR A 375 8.00 12.64 18.98
CA TYR A 375 8.32 11.70 17.92
C TYR A 375 9.01 12.46 16.78
N LEU A 376 10.23 12.06 16.46
CA LEU A 376 11.06 12.68 15.43
C LEU A 376 11.20 11.82 14.18
N GLY A 377 10.65 10.61 14.17
CA GLY A 377 10.81 9.66 13.08
C GLY A 377 11.07 8.26 13.58
N ARG A 378 10.85 7.28 12.71
CA ARG A 378 10.98 5.86 13.09
C ARG A 378 12.40 5.34 12.97
N THR A 379 13.13 5.87 12.00
CA THR A 379 14.53 5.55 11.77
C THR A 379 15.40 6.65 12.30
N LEU A 380 16.65 6.30 12.57
CA LEU A 380 17.62 7.27 13.01
C LEU A 380 17.87 8.40 11.99
N PRO A 381 18.11 8.14 10.70
CA PRO A 381 18.35 9.21 9.73
C PRO A 381 17.19 10.20 9.62
N GLU A 382 15.95 9.70 9.73
CA GLU A 382 14.76 10.55 9.74
C GLU A 382 14.71 11.46 10.96
N ALA A 383 15.01 10.92 12.14
CA ALA A 383 15.06 11.68 13.39
C ALA A 383 16.13 12.78 13.34
N GLU A 384 17.32 12.47 12.80
CA GLU A 384 18.40 13.45 12.61
C GLU A 384 18.00 14.55 11.61
N GLN A 385 17.33 14.18 10.51
CA GLN A 385 16.85 15.12 9.51
C GLN A 385 15.81 16.08 10.10
N ILE A 386 14.79 15.57 10.81
CA ILE A 386 13.73 16.41 11.40
C ILE A 386 14.29 17.31 12.52
N ALA A 387 15.21 16.79 13.33
CA ALA A 387 15.86 17.56 14.39
C ALA A 387 16.77 18.68 13.85
N GLY A 388 17.50 18.41 12.75
CA GLY A 388 18.39 19.36 12.10
C GLY A 388 17.67 20.37 11.20
N ASP A 389 16.47 20.05 10.71
CA ASP A 389 15.67 20.94 9.89
C ASP A 389 15.11 22.10 10.72
N SER A 390 15.50 23.33 10.39
CA SER A 390 14.96 24.55 11.00
C SER A 390 13.43 24.68 10.82
N GLY A 391 12.89 24.09 9.76
CA GLY A 391 11.46 23.97 9.48
C GLY A 391 10.77 22.86 10.26
N ARG A 392 11.51 21.94 10.88
CA ARG A 392 11.04 20.86 11.77
C ARG A 392 9.88 20.04 11.18
N GLY A 393 9.81 19.94 9.85
CA GLY A 393 8.68 19.31 9.16
C GLY A 393 8.57 17.83 9.51
N GLY A 394 7.44 17.40 10.07
CA GLY A 394 7.21 16.02 10.49
C GLY A 394 7.47 15.73 11.97
N LEU A 395 7.90 16.74 12.76
CA LEU A 395 7.96 16.64 14.22
C LEU A 395 6.56 16.53 14.81
N VAL A 396 6.36 15.60 15.75
CA VAL A 396 5.10 15.41 16.48
C VAL A 396 5.37 15.44 17.99
N ILE A 397 4.54 16.17 18.74
CA ILE A 397 4.51 16.17 20.20
C ILE A 397 3.10 15.75 20.63
N LEU A 398 3.02 14.79 21.55
CA LEU A 398 1.77 14.37 22.19
C LEU A 398 1.71 15.00 23.57
N ASP A 399 0.76 15.92 23.77
CA ASP A 399 0.49 16.55 25.05
C ASP A 399 -0.71 15.88 25.70
N ILE A 400 -0.46 15.02 26.69
CA ILE A 400 -1.51 14.30 27.43
C ILE A 400 -2.01 15.19 28.57
N PHE A 401 -3.30 15.50 28.57
CA PHE A 401 -3.89 16.44 29.50
C PHE A 401 -4.21 15.78 30.86
N GLU A 402 -3.89 16.52 31.92
CA GLU A 402 -4.42 16.29 33.26
C GLU A 402 -5.94 16.24 33.22
N THR A 403 -6.55 15.31 33.96
CA THR A 403 -8.01 15.06 33.91
C THR A 403 -8.83 16.35 34.14
N LYS A 404 -8.43 17.18 35.11
CA LYS A 404 -9.10 18.46 35.44
C LYS A 404 -8.92 19.56 34.38
N SER A 405 -8.00 19.36 33.46
CA SER A 405 -7.60 20.32 32.42
C SER A 405 -8.05 19.85 31.03
N ARG A 406 -8.91 18.83 30.94
CA ARG A 406 -9.47 18.38 29.67
C ARG A 406 -10.57 19.34 29.21
N PRO A 407 -10.56 19.79 27.94
CA PRO A 407 -11.58 20.69 27.45
C PRO A 407 -12.93 19.96 27.33
N TYR A 408 -14.02 20.60 27.75
CA TYR A 408 -15.41 20.12 27.67
C TYR A 408 -15.76 18.87 28.48
N HIS A 409 -15.03 17.77 28.34
CA HIS A 409 -15.28 16.50 29.02
C HIS A 409 -14.01 15.64 29.15
N ASP A 410 -14.05 14.66 30.05
CA ASP A 410 -12.89 13.82 30.42
C ASP A 410 -12.30 13.00 29.27
N GLN A 411 -13.05 12.78 28.19
CA GLN A 411 -12.57 12.06 27.02
C GLN A 411 -11.77 12.90 26.02
N ASN A 412 -11.66 14.23 26.15
CA ASN A 412 -10.72 15.00 25.32
C ASN A 412 -9.33 14.93 25.97
N VAL A 413 -8.59 13.86 25.70
CA VAL A 413 -7.43 13.47 26.51
C VAL A 413 -6.12 14.10 26.08
N ALA A 414 -6.00 14.56 24.82
CA ALA A 414 -4.72 15.04 24.31
C ALA A 414 -4.83 16.07 23.19
N MET A 415 -3.74 16.83 23.02
CA MET A 415 -3.43 17.55 21.78
C MET A 415 -2.22 16.89 21.12
N VAL A 416 -2.29 16.74 19.80
CA VAL A 416 -1.18 16.28 18.96
C VAL A 416 -0.60 17.50 18.25
N TYR A 417 0.48 18.07 18.77
CA TYR A 417 1.15 19.20 18.13
C TYR A 417 2.10 18.70 17.04
N THR A 418 1.88 19.11 15.79
CA THR A 418 2.77 18.74 14.68
C THR A 418 3.19 19.95 13.87
N VAL A 419 4.40 19.91 13.33
CA VAL A 419 4.90 20.95 12.42
C VAL A 419 4.89 20.42 11.00
N GLY A 420 4.17 21.11 10.11
CA GLY A 420 4.17 20.80 8.69
C GLY A 420 5.25 21.56 7.90
N PRO A 421 5.71 21.04 6.74
CA PRO A 421 6.62 21.78 5.87
C PRO A 421 5.95 23.06 5.35
N GLN A 422 6.77 24.03 4.98
CA GLN A 422 6.34 25.30 4.41
C GLN A 422 6.84 25.39 2.97
N ARG A 423 5.93 25.54 2.01
CA ARG A 423 6.29 25.47 0.58
C ARG A 423 7.44 26.40 0.24
N GLY A 424 7.44 27.66 0.66
CA GLY A 424 8.51 28.62 0.34
C GLY A 424 9.91 28.28 0.85
N PHE A 425 10.06 27.27 1.73
CA PHE A 425 11.35 26.79 2.23
C PHE A 425 11.79 25.46 1.60
N GLU A 426 10.95 24.86 0.75
CA GLU A 426 11.26 23.60 0.07
C GLU A 426 11.74 23.85 -1.37
N PRO A 427 12.64 23.03 -1.92
CA PRO A 427 13.19 23.24 -3.27
C PRO A 427 12.11 23.18 -4.35
N ASP A 428 11.18 22.24 -4.22
CA ASP A 428 10.13 21.98 -5.21
C ASP A 428 8.83 21.48 -4.53
N ASP A 429 7.76 21.43 -5.32
CA ASP A 429 6.43 21.03 -4.84
C ASP A 429 6.41 19.54 -4.45
N ALA A 430 7.22 18.69 -5.09
CA ALA A 430 7.29 17.26 -4.81
C ALA A 430 7.97 16.98 -3.45
N THR A 431 9.04 17.69 -3.14
CA THR A 431 9.74 17.65 -1.84
C THR A 431 8.81 18.14 -0.73
N PHE A 432 8.10 19.24 -0.94
CA PHE A 432 7.07 19.72 -0.02
C PHE A 432 6.00 18.65 0.23
N LEU A 433 5.43 18.08 -0.82
CA LEU A 433 4.38 17.05 -0.74
C LEU A 433 4.88 15.75 -0.09
N SER A 434 6.14 15.36 -0.34
CA SER A 434 6.78 14.22 0.33
C SER A 434 6.90 14.45 1.84
N LYS A 435 7.31 15.65 2.26
CA LYS A 435 7.32 16.03 3.69
C LYS A 435 5.91 16.15 4.28
N VAL A 436 4.88 16.50 3.50
CA VAL A 436 3.48 16.44 3.96
C VAL A 436 3.06 14.99 4.23
N ARG A 437 3.43 14.03 3.36
CA ARG A 437 3.21 12.60 3.61
C ARG A 437 3.89 12.13 4.88
N LEU A 438 5.11 12.59 5.11
CA LEU A 438 5.87 12.34 6.34
C LEU A 438 5.11 12.79 7.60
N VAL A 439 4.45 13.96 7.56
CA VAL A 439 3.62 14.46 8.68
C VAL A 439 2.48 13.50 8.99
N GLY A 440 1.70 13.09 7.98
CA GLY A 440 0.59 12.16 8.16
C GLY A 440 1.06 10.83 8.76
N ARG A 441 2.20 10.33 8.27
CA ARG A 441 2.85 9.11 8.78
C ARG A 441 3.28 9.26 10.24
N ASN A 442 3.95 10.35 10.58
CA ASN A 442 4.50 10.52 11.92
C ASN A 442 3.42 10.78 12.97
N VAL A 443 2.33 11.47 12.61
CA VAL A 443 1.16 11.63 13.51
C VAL A 443 0.54 10.27 13.82
N ALA A 444 0.28 9.45 12.80
CA ALA A 444 -0.28 8.11 12.97
C ALA A 444 0.65 7.21 13.81
N ALA A 445 1.93 7.17 13.47
CA ALA A 445 2.94 6.36 14.17
C ALA A 445 3.11 6.79 15.64
N ALA A 446 3.16 8.10 15.92
CA ALA A 446 3.30 8.60 17.29
C ALA A 446 2.12 8.18 18.17
N CYS A 447 0.89 8.29 17.67
CA CYS A 447 -0.30 7.92 18.45
C CYS A 447 -0.39 6.40 18.67
N HIS A 448 -0.05 5.59 17.67
CA HIS A 448 0.07 4.14 17.82
C HIS A 448 1.12 3.76 18.87
N ASP A 449 2.32 4.32 18.76
CA ASP A 449 3.43 4.02 19.67
C ASP A 449 3.10 4.47 21.10
N TYR A 450 2.36 5.57 21.26
CA TYR A 450 1.85 5.99 22.56
C TYR A 450 0.92 4.93 23.16
N ASN A 451 -0.06 4.44 22.40
CA ASN A 451 -0.96 3.40 22.87
C ASN A 451 -0.25 2.10 23.24
N MET A 452 0.85 1.78 22.55
CA MET A 452 1.72 0.63 22.87
C MET A 452 2.57 0.85 24.12
N GLN A 453 3.03 2.07 24.39
CA GLN A 453 4.01 2.38 25.44
C GLN A 453 3.41 2.97 26.72
N ARG A 454 2.16 3.46 26.67
CA ARG A 454 1.50 4.11 27.81
C ARG A 454 1.39 3.16 29.01
N SER A 455 1.34 3.74 30.21
CA SER A 455 0.97 2.98 31.40
C SER A 455 -0.51 2.59 31.34
N SER A 456 -0.89 1.56 32.10
CA SER A 456 -2.29 1.15 32.22
C SER A 456 -3.19 2.22 32.84
N GLN A 457 -2.61 3.18 33.58
CA GLN A 457 -3.31 4.29 34.23
C GLN A 457 -3.50 5.50 33.29
N ALA A 458 -2.62 5.69 32.31
CA ALA A 458 -2.74 6.76 31.32
C ALA A 458 -3.86 6.44 30.32
N PRO A 459 -4.61 7.44 29.83
CA PRO A 459 -5.68 7.21 28.87
C PRO A 459 -5.13 6.66 27.55
N ALA A 460 -5.85 5.74 26.89
CA ALA A 460 -5.58 5.45 25.49
C ALA A 460 -5.99 6.64 24.61
N ILE A 461 -5.42 6.76 23.42
CA ILE A 461 -5.97 7.60 22.35
C ILE A 461 -6.74 6.68 21.42
N ASP A 462 -8.07 6.77 21.45
CA ASP A 462 -8.95 5.93 20.63
C ASP A 462 -9.27 6.59 19.28
N GLN A 463 -9.27 7.92 19.25
CA GLN A 463 -9.64 8.73 18.08
C GLN A 463 -8.75 9.96 17.94
N VAL A 464 -8.32 10.28 16.72
CA VAL A 464 -7.47 11.42 16.39
C VAL A 464 -8.05 12.22 15.23
N ARG A 465 -8.29 13.52 15.45
CA ARG A 465 -8.69 14.46 14.39
C ARG A 465 -7.50 15.15 13.74
N LEU A 466 -7.20 14.80 12.50
CA LEU A 466 -6.15 15.39 11.68
C LEU A 466 -6.69 16.53 10.82
N CYS A 467 -6.26 17.77 11.10
CA CYS A 467 -6.53 18.91 10.23
C CYS A 467 -5.66 18.90 8.97
N LEU A 468 -5.92 19.79 8.01
CA LEU A 468 -5.12 19.97 6.80
C LEU A 468 -3.77 20.66 7.11
N VAL A 469 -2.88 19.95 7.80
CA VAL A 469 -1.53 20.42 8.13
C VAL A 469 -0.82 20.82 6.83
N SER A 470 -0.20 21.98 6.84
CA SER A 470 0.40 22.64 5.67
C SER A 470 -0.53 23.08 4.54
N GLY A 471 -1.85 22.83 4.59
CA GLY A 471 -2.78 23.23 3.52
C GLY A 471 -3.33 24.66 3.59
N GLY A 472 -2.95 25.41 4.63
CA GLY A 472 -3.27 26.82 4.76
C GLY A 472 -2.17 27.71 4.18
N LYS A 473 -1.69 28.67 4.97
CA LYS A 473 -0.62 29.61 4.59
C LYS A 473 0.66 28.93 4.11
N PHE A 474 0.91 27.70 4.55
CA PHE A 474 2.14 26.95 4.25
C PHE A 474 2.12 26.27 2.88
N ALA A 475 0.95 26.12 2.22
CA ALA A 475 0.86 25.50 0.90
C ALA A 475 1.26 26.46 -0.24
N GLU A 476 1.10 27.76 -0.02
CA GLU A 476 1.24 28.81 -1.03
C GLU A 476 0.43 28.50 -2.31
N ARG A 477 1.10 28.03 -3.37
CA ARG A 477 0.50 27.68 -4.66
C ARG A 477 0.05 26.23 -4.78
N VAL A 478 0.45 25.36 -3.85
CA VAL A 478 0.13 23.93 -3.93
C VAL A 478 -1.36 23.73 -3.62
N PRO A 479 -2.11 23.02 -4.49
CA PRO A 479 -3.52 22.74 -4.24
C PRO A 479 -3.74 21.99 -2.92
N LYS A 480 -4.81 22.35 -2.21
CA LYS A 480 -5.18 21.73 -0.92
C LYS A 480 -5.43 20.24 -1.06
N GLU A 481 -5.95 19.82 -2.22
CA GLU A 481 -6.17 18.45 -2.63
C GLU A 481 -4.85 17.66 -2.59
N HIS A 482 -3.77 18.19 -3.15
CA HIS A 482 -2.49 17.49 -3.14
C HIS A 482 -1.95 17.34 -1.71
N VAL A 483 -2.11 18.36 -0.86
CA VAL A 483 -1.73 18.30 0.56
C VAL A 483 -2.56 17.24 1.29
N ALA A 484 -3.89 17.25 1.10
CA ALA A 484 -4.82 16.31 1.70
C ALA A 484 -4.48 14.87 1.32
N ARG A 485 -4.23 14.64 0.02
CA ARG A 485 -3.84 13.33 -0.52
C ARG A 485 -2.58 12.80 0.15
N GLN A 486 -1.55 13.64 0.31
CA GLN A 486 -0.30 13.19 0.92
C GLN A 486 -0.47 12.89 2.42
N LEU A 487 -1.25 13.69 3.17
CA LEU A 487 -1.56 13.36 4.56
C LEU A 487 -2.28 12.01 4.67
N VAL A 488 -3.26 11.76 3.81
CA VAL A 488 -3.99 10.48 3.72
C VAL A 488 -3.04 9.32 3.43
N LEU A 489 -2.20 9.45 2.39
CA LEU A 489 -1.22 8.44 2.03
C LEU A 489 -0.23 8.17 3.17
N GLY A 490 0.19 9.20 3.89
CA GLY A 490 1.08 9.05 5.04
C GLY A 490 0.45 8.25 6.18
N VAL A 491 -0.83 8.50 6.49
CA VAL A 491 -1.59 7.69 7.48
C VAL A 491 -1.71 6.24 7.00
N MET A 492 -2.04 6.03 5.72
CA MET A 492 -2.17 4.69 5.14
C MET A 492 -0.84 3.91 5.15
N ASP A 493 0.29 4.59 4.92
CA ASP A 493 1.62 3.96 5.02
C ASP A 493 1.85 3.32 6.38
N VAL A 494 1.33 3.93 7.45
CA VAL A 494 1.39 3.36 8.79
C VAL A 494 0.40 2.21 8.90
N GLN A 495 -0.88 2.43 8.60
CA GLN A 495 -1.93 1.43 8.77
C GLN A 495 -1.67 0.12 8.01
N LEU A 496 -0.97 0.19 6.88
CA LEU A 496 -0.62 -0.96 6.05
C LEU A 496 0.75 -1.58 6.39
N ALA A 497 1.49 -1.00 7.33
CA ALA A 497 2.82 -1.50 7.65
C ALA A 497 2.78 -2.73 8.58
N GLU A 498 3.63 -3.72 8.28
CA GLU A 498 3.65 -5.03 8.97
C GLU A 498 3.89 -4.96 10.49
N TRP A 499 4.51 -3.89 10.96
CA TRP A 499 4.87 -3.70 12.37
C TRP A 499 3.72 -3.15 13.21
N ILE A 500 2.64 -2.68 12.60
CA ILE A 500 1.50 -2.12 13.33
C ILE A 500 0.76 -3.21 14.08
N ARG A 501 0.25 -2.82 15.25
CA ARG A 501 -0.72 -3.58 16.04
C ARG A 501 -2.08 -2.90 15.89
N PRO A 502 -3.03 -3.49 15.14
CA PRO A 502 -4.33 -2.88 14.88
C PRO A 502 -5.06 -2.44 16.15
N GLU A 503 -4.90 -3.17 17.25
CA GLU A 503 -5.48 -2.88 18.56
C GLU A 503 -4.95 -1.59 19.22
N ALA A 504 -3.77 -1.13 18.83
CA ALA A 504 -3.16 0.10 19.33
C ALA A 504 -3.32 1.29 18.37
N MET A 505 -3.82 1.06 17.15
CA MET A 505 -3.99 2.10 16.15
C MET A 505 -5.27 2.91 16.43
N PRO A 506 -5.18 4.24 16.67
CA PRO A 506 -6.36 5.06 16.84
C PRO A 506 -7.15 5.19 15.53
N GLU A 507 -8.43 5.52 15.68
CA GLU A 507 -9.25 5.96 14.56
C GLU A 507 -8.79 7.35 14.09
N ILE A 508 -8.28 7.43 12.87
CA ILE A 508 -7.95 8.72 12.27
C ILE A 508 -9.18 9.27 11.54
N GLU A 509 -9.60 10.46 11.95
CA GLU A 509 -10.57 11.28 11.24
C GLU A 509 -9.91 12.54 10.71
N PHE A 510 -10.48 13.13 9.67
CA PHE A 510 -9.95 14.35 9.08
C PHE A 510 -10.89 15.51 9.38
N ALA A 511 -10.36 16.69 9.67
CA ALA A 511 -11.19 17.87 9.83
C ALA A 511 -11.76 18.32 8.47
N TYR A 512 -12.94 18.95 8.47
CA TYR A 512 -13.53 19.53 7.26
C TYR A 512 -12.72 20.74 6.79
N ASP A 513 -12.29 20.71 5.52
CA ASP A 513 -11.64 21.83 4.83
C ASP A 513 -12.11 21.87 3.36
N GLY A 514 -13.37 22.26 3.13
CA GLY A 514 -13.93 22.35 1.77
C GLY A 514 -14.04 21.00 1.03
N ASP A 515 -14.22 19.91 1.79
CA ASP A 515 -14.37 18.53 1.28
C ASP A 515 -13.12 17.95 0.58
N VAL A 516 -11.95 18.60 0.68
CA VAL A 516 -10.71 18.17 -0.01
C VAL A 516 -10.23 16.79 0.46
N PHE A 517 -10.28 16.50 1.77
CA PHE A 517 -9.89 15.20 2.29
C PHE A 517 -10.78 14.06 1.78
N ARG A 518 -12.09 14.30 1.61
CA ARG A 518 -13.01 13.28 1.09
C ARG A 518 -12.69 12.95 -0.36
N LYS A 519 -12.60 13.97 -1.22
CA LYS A 519 -12.32 13.77 -2.65
C LYS A 519 -11.03 12.97 -2.86
N GLU A 520 -10.01 13.29 -2.08
CA GLU A 520 -8.72 12.62 -2.18
C GLU A 520 -8.72 11.25 -1.51
N TRP A 521 -9.43 11.06 -0.39
CA TRP A 521 -9.61 9.75 0.22
C TRP A 521 -10.34 8.79 -0.72
N ASP A 522 -11.49 9.20 -1.27
CA ASP A 522 -12.25 8.41 -2.24
C ASP A 522 -11.38 8.12 -3.48
N ALA A 523 -10.65 9.10 -4.00
CA ALA A 523 -9.74 8.90 -5.15
C ALA A 523 -8.55 7.98 -4.85
N VAL A 524 -8.02 7.98 -3.62
CA VAL A 524 -6.95 7.07 -3.20
C VAL A 524 -7.51 5.65 -3.04
N VAL A 525 -8.64 5.49 -2.36
CA VAL A 525 -9.28 4.19 -2.14
C VAL A 525 -9.78 3.57 -3.44
N GLU A 526 -10.32 4.34 -4.39
CA GLU A 526 -10.74 3.83 -5.69
C GLU A 526 -9.57 3.38 -6.60
N ARG A 527 -8.36 3.89 -6.34
CA ARG A 527 -7.14 3.58 -7.11
C ARG A 527 -6.22 2.58 -6.43
N THR A 528 -6.38 2.37 -5.13
CA THR A 528 -5.63 1.37 -4.35
C THR A 528 -6.39 0.07 -4.33
#